data_AF-A0AAD7GQ82-F1
#
_entry.id   AF-A0AAD7GQ82-F1
#
_cell.length_a   1.000
_cell.length_b   1.000
_cell.length_c   1.000
_cell.angle_alpha   90.00
_cell.angle_beta   90.00
_cell.angle_gamma   90.00
#
_symmetry.space_group_name_H-M   'P 1'
#
loop_
_entity.id
_entity.type
_entity.pdbx_description
1 polymer ?
#
loop_
_entity_poly.entity_id
_entity_poly.type
_entity_poly.pdbx_seq_one_letter_code
_entity_poly.pdbx_strand_id
1 'polypeptide(L)'
;MEAITVLGLYDYKERGQLVSWEDSGMVEVRPGSMLLFPAGTKGYSFVAVALHETRYLFRQFCHGSILRWVEKGGRSDSEWEEFLSPQDLEAWRAARPGLAAASLKSFTKISDIYVL
;
A
#
# COMPACT_ATOMS: atom_id res chain seq x y z
N MET A 1 -0.94 0.09 -2.64
CA MET A 1 -0.53 -0.81 -1.54
C MET A 1 0.52 -0.08 -0.72
N GLU A 2 0.64 -0.42 0.54
CA GLU A 2 1.58 0.22 1.46
C GLU A 2 2.20 -0.78 2.42
N ALA A 3 3.40 -0.45 2.87
CA ALA A 3 4.07 -1.10 3.98
C ALA A 3 4.04 -0.17 5.20
N ILE A 4 3.62 -0.71 6.33
CA ILE A 4 3.49 0.01 7.59
C ILE A 4 4.41 -0.65 8.60
N THR A 5 5.46 0.04 9.01
CA THR A 5 6.29 -0.40 10.14
C THR A 5 5.70 0.19 11.41
N VAL A 6 5.37 -0.66 12.37
CA VAL A 6 4.74 -0.25 13.63
C VAL A 6 5.75 -0.32 14.75
N LEU A 7 5.89 0.76 15.50
CA LEU A 7 6.88 0.93 16.56
C LEU A 7 6.22 1.55 17.80
N GLY A 8 6.98 1.61 18.90
CA GLY A 8 6.53 2.19 20.17
C GLY A 8 6.36 1.15 21.26
N LEU A 9 5.69 1.55 22.35
CA LEU A 9 5.43 0.73 23.52
C LEU A 9 3.95 0.83 23.87
N TYR A 10 3.22 -0.26 23.60
CA TYR A 10 1.81 -0.44 23.94
C TYR A 10 1.46 -1.93 24.04
N ASP A 11 0.40 -2.26 24.76
CA ASP A 11 -0.15 -3.61 24.79
C ASP A 11 -0.97 -3.87 23.52
N TYR A 12 -0.36 -4.57 22.57
CA TYR A 12 -0.95 -4.86 21.27
C TYR A 12 -2.07 -5.92 21.30
N LYS A 13 -2.23 -6.63 22.42
CA LYS A 13 -3.33 -7.60 22.58
C LYS A 13 -4.60 -6.90 22.99
N GLU A 14 -4.47 -5.91 23.88
CA GLU A 14 -5.59 -5.15 24.39
C GLU A 14 -5.94 -3.95 23.49
N ARG A 15 -4.93 -3.30 22.90
CA ARG A 15 -5.10 -2.03 22.17
C ARG A 15 -4.29 -1.97 20.89
N GLY A 16 -4.54 -0.92 20.12
CA GLY A 16 -3.70 -0.57 18.99
C GLY A 16 -3.88 -1.43 17.74
N GLN A 17 -4.95 -2.23 17.68
CA GLN A 17 -5.30 -3.08 16.56
C GLN A 17 -5.61 -2.25 15.30
N LEU A 18 -5.42 -2.87 14.12
CA LEU A 18 -5.90 -2.35 12.85
C LEU A 18 -7.32 -2.85 12.59
N VAL A 19 -8.22 -1.96 12.18
CA VAL A 19 -9.60 -2.29 11.83
C VAL A 19 -9.82 -2.01 10.35
N SER A 20 -10.11 -3.04 9.56
CA SER A 20 -10.55 -2.90 8.16
C SER A 20 -12.06 -2.68 8.12
N TRP A 21 -12.51 -1.65 7.41
CA TRP A 21 -13.92 -1.25 7.44
C TRP A 21 -14.81 -2.16 6.58
N GLU A 22 -14.28 -2.71 5.50
CA GLU A 22 -15.01 -3.53 4.53
C GLU A 22 -15.17 -4.98 4.99
N ASP A 23 -14.16 -5.51 5.67
CA ASP A 23 -14.10 -6.93 6.01
C ASP A 23 -14.51 -7.19 7.47
N SER A 24 -14.84 -6.14 8.23
CA SER A 24 -15.08 -6.18 9.69
C SER A 24 -13.97 -6.86 10.50
N GLY A 25 -12.77 -6.95 9.92
CA GLY A 25 -11.62 -7.63 10.50
C GLY A 25 -10.84 -6.69 11.43
N MET A 26 -10.60 -7.16 12.65
CA MET A 26 -9.65 -6.55 13.59
C MET A 26 -8.39 -7.41 13.65
N VAL A 27 -7.23 -6.78 13.47
CA VAL A 27 -5.92 -7.46 13.46
C VAL A 27 -5.06 -6.91 14.57
N GLU A 28 -4.52 -7.79 15.42
CA GLU A 28 -3.49 -7.43 16.40
C GLU A 28 -2.22 -6.98 15.67
N VAL A 29 -1.67 -5.84 16.10
CA VAL A 29 -0.49 -5.26 15.45
C VAL A 29 0.59 -5.09 16.50
N ARG A 30 1.61 -5.94 16.47
CA ARG A 30 2.70 -5.90 17.45
C ARG A 30 3.70 -4.76 17.15
N PRO A 31 4.22 -4.03 18.15
CA PRO A 31 5.42 -3.21 17.97
C PRO A 31 6.59 -4.01 17.38
N GLY A 32 7.32 -3.43 16.43
CA GLY A 32 8.38 -4.08 15.66
C GLY A 32 7.87 -4.88 14.45
N SER A 33 6.55 -4.96 14.22
CA SER A 33 5.98 -5.65 13.06
C SER A 33 5.91 -4.76 11.82
N MET A 34 5.83 -5.40 10.66
CA MET A 34 5.51 -4.76 9.38
C MET A 34 4.18 -5.32 8.85
N LEU A 35 3.26 -4.42 8.50
CA LEU A 35 2.00 -4.76 7.85
C LEU A 35 2.06 -4.39 6.38
N LEU A 36 1.56 -5.27 5.52
CA LEU A 36 1.32 -4.96 4.11
C LEU A 36 -0.19 -4.82 3.89
N PHE A 37 -0.65 -3.62 3.52
CA PHE A 37 -2.08 -3.33 3.43
C PHE A 37 -2.45 -2.66 2.10
N PRO A 38 -3.63 -2.96 1.50
CA PRO A 38 -4.07 -2.34 0.27
C PRO A 38 -4.78 -0.98 0.50
N ALA A 39 -4.09 -0.01 1.12
CA ALA A 39 -4.68 1.28 1.55
C ALA A 39 -5.13 2.26 0.45
N GLY A 40 -5.23 1.83 -0.80
CA GLY A 40 -5.85 2.60 -1.88
C GLY A 40 -7.22 2.05 -2.31
N THR A 41 -7.60 0.89 -1.80
CA THR A 41 -8.84 0.19 -2.17
C THR A 41 -9.70 -0.18 -0.98
N LYS A 42 -9.14 -0.16 0.23
CA LYS A 42 -9.85 -0.47 1.49
C LYS A 42 -9.57 0.62 2.52
N GLY A 43 -10.63 1.08 3.17
CA GLY A 43 -10.59 1.95 4.34
C GLY A 43 -10.20 1.16 5.58
N TYR A 44 -9.35 1.75 6.41
CA TYR A 44 -8.97 1.15 7.67
C TYR A 44 -8.60 2.25 8.67
N SER A 45 -8.61 1.89 9.94
CA SER A 45 -8.18 2.75 11.04
C SER A 45 -7.39 1.95 12.06
N PHE A 46 -6.75 2.65 12.98
CA PHE A 46 -6.10 2.04 14.13
C PHE A 46 -6.83 2.41 15.40
N VAL A 47 -7.08 1.41 16.27
CA VAL A 47 -7.59 1.64 17.62
C VAL A 47 -6.60 2.50 18.39
N ALA A 48 -7.10 3.43 19.21
CA ALA A 48 -6.26 4.28 20.04
C ALA A 48 -5.50 3.46 21.10
N VAL A 49 -4.25 3.84 21.36
CA VAL A 49 -3.49 3.36 22.52
C VAL A 49 -3.86 4.18 23.76
N ALA A 50 -3.52 3.71 24.95
CA ALA A 50 -3.76 4.44 26.19
C ALA A 50 -2.90 5.72 26.27
N LEU A 51 -3.31 6.68 27.11
CA LEU A 51 -2.64 7.97 27.25
C LEU A 51 -1.16 7.86 27.67
N HIS A 52 -0.80 6.80 28.39
CA HIS A 52 0.57 6.53 28.85
C HIS A 52 1.37 5.65 27.87
N GLU A 53 0.74 5.17 26.80
CA GLU A 53 1.36 4.33 25.77
C GLU A 53 1.81 5.18 24.58
N THR A 54 2.71 4.63 23.77
CA THR A 54 3.20 5.29 22.55
C THR A 54 3.11 4.35 21.37
N ARG A 55 2.65 4.87 20.22
CA ARG A 55 2.69 4.16 18.94
C ARG A 55 3.16 5.09 17.85
N TYR A 56 4.16 4.64 17.10
CA TYR A 56 4.66 5.29 15.91
C TYR A 56 4.35 4.40 14.70
N LEU A 57 3.92 5.01 13.61
CA LEU A 57 3.62 4.34 12.36
C LEU A 57 4.49 4.95 11.27
N PHE A 58 5.42 4.17 10.74
CA PHE A 58 6.20 4.57 9.58
C PHE A 58 5.59 3.97 8.33
N ARG A 59 5.23 4.82 7.37
CA ARG A 59 4.38 4.48 6.23
C ARG A 59 5.15 4.64 4.94
N GLN A 60 5.30 3.55 4.20
CA GLN A 60 5.94 3.54 2.90
C GLN A 60 4.90 3.16 1.85
N PHE A 61 4.63 4.08 0.93
CA PHE A 61 3.71 3.86 -0.17
C PHE A 61 4.18 4.64 -1.39
N CYS A 62 3.78 4.17 -2.56
CA CYS A 62 3.93 4.89 -3.81
C CYS A 62 2.54 5.06 -4.43
N HIS A 63 2.21 6.28 -4.84
CA HIS A 63 0.96 6.52 -5.55
C HIS A 63 0.98 5.81 -6.90
N GLY A 64 -0.08 5.05 -7.19
CA GLY A 64 -0.21 4.37 -8.48
C GLY A 64 -0.18 5.35 -9.67
N SER A 65 -0.58 6.61 -9.48
CA SER A 65 -0.47 7.64 -10.52
C SER A 65 0.98 7.95 -10.91
N ILE A 66 1.92 7.93 -9.96
CA ILE A 66 3.34 8.15 -10.23
C ILE A 66 3.89 7.00 -11.09
N LEU A 67 3.56 5.76 -10.73
CA LEU A 67 3.95 4.58 -11.51
C LEU A 67 3.38 4.64 -12.93
N ARG A 68 2.10 4.99 -13.07
CA ARG A 68 1.48 5.17 -14.39
C ARG A 68 2.15 6.27 -15.22
N TRP A 69 2.54 7.38 -14.60
CA TRP A 69 3.25 8.45 -15.28
C TRP A 69 4.62 7.97 -15.80
N VAL A 70 5.36 7.19 -15.00
CA VAL A 70 6.61 6.54 -15.43
C VAL A 70 6.37 5.55 -16.58
N GLU A 71 5.34 4.69 -16.50
CA GLU A 71 4.95 3.76 -17.59
C GLU A 71 4.66 4.51 -18.90
N LYS A 72 4.09 5.71 -18.82
CA LYS A 72 3.78 6.58 -19.96
C LYS A 72 4.99 7.34 -20.51
N GLY A 73 6.19 7.09 -19.95
CA GLY A 73 7.41 7.81 -20.31
C GLY A 73 7.35 9.29 -19.94
N GLY A 74 6.70 9.62 -18.83
CA GLY A 74 6.62 10.99 -18.33
C GLY A 74 5.47 11.83 -18.91
N ARG A 75 4.50 11.20 -19.58
CA ARG A 75 3.35 11.89 -20.19
C ARG A 75 2.15 11.93 -19.26
N SER A 76 1.41 13.03 -19.35
CA SER A 76 0.07 13.18 -18.79
C SER A 76 -0.93 12.21 -19.45
N ASP A 77 -2.14 12.15 -18.92
CA ASP A 77 -3.18 11.29 -19.46
C ASP A 77 -3.60 11.70 -20.88
N SER A 78 -3.75 13.01 -21.14
CA SER A 78 -4.08 13.53 -22.48
C SER A 78 -2.97 13.28 -23.49
N GLU A 79 -1.71 13.58 -23.14
CA GLU A 79 -0.56 13.33 -24.02
C GLU A 79 -0.40 11.85 -24.36
N TRP A 80 -0.75 10.95 -23.43
CA TRP A 80 -0.70 9.51 -23.66
C TRP A 80 -1.80 9.03 -24.62
N GLU A 81 -3.00 9.59 -24.49
CA GLU A 81 -4.14 9.25 -25.36
C GLU A 81 -3.93 9.76 -26.79
N GLU A 82 -3.29 10.91 -26.96
CA GLU A 82 -2.89 11.43 -28.28
C GLU A 82 -1.70 10.66 -28.89
N PHE A 83 -0.81 10.15 -28.05
CA PHE A 83 0.39 9.41 -28.49
C PHE A 83 0.09 8.01 -29.02
N LEU A 84 -0.91 7.33 -28.46
CA LEU A 84 -1.25 5.95 -28.83
C LEU A 84 -2.28 5.88 -29.97
N SER A 85 -2.22 4.80 -30.75
CA SER A 85 -3.33 4.45 -31.63
C SER A 85 -4.57 4.08 -30.80
N PRO A 86 -5.80 4.23 -31.32
CA PRO A 86 -7.01 3.82 -30.60
C PRO A 86 -6.99 2.36 -30.16
N GLN A 87 -6.37 1.47 -30.95
CA GLN A 87 -6.23 0.05 -30.66
C GLN A 87 -5.27 -0.19 -29.49
N ASP A 88 -4.13 0.51 -29.47
CA ASP A 88 -3.15 0.40 -28.39
C ASP A 88 -3.66 1.00 -27.09
N LEU A 89 -4.42 2.11 -27.17
CA LEU A 89 -5.06 2.72 -26.01
C LEU A 89 -6.08 1.76 -25.36
N GLU A 90 -6.90 1.09 -26.18
CA GLU A 90 -7.86 0.11 -25.69
C GLU A 90 -7.15 -1.10 -25.07
N ALA A 91 -6.11 -1.64 -25.73
CA ALA A 91 -5.30 -2.72 -25.18
C ALA A 91 -4.66 -2.33 -23.83
N TRP A 92 -4.14 -1.11 -23.73
CA TRP A 92 -3.54 -0.58 -22.50
C TRP A 92 -4.57 -0.41 -21.37
N ARG A 93 -5.80 0.00 -21.68
CA ARG A 93 -6.91 0.07 -20.71
C ARG A 93 -7.36 -1.32 -20.28
N ALA A 94 -7.48 -2.27 -21.21
CA ALA A 94 -7.89 -3.64 -20.92
C ALA A 94 -6.90 -4.40 -20.02
N ALA A 95 -5.61 -4.07 -20.06
CA ALA A 95 -4.57 -4.70 -19.23
C ALA A 95 -4.59 -4.27 -17.75
N ARG A 96 -5.32 -3.20 -17.39
CA ARG A 96 -5.30 -2.58 -16.05
C ARG A 96 -5.83 -3.41 -14.88
N PRO A 97 -6.94 -4.17 -15.00
CA PRO A 97 -7.57 -4.83 -13.87
C PRO A 97 -6.66 -5.83 -13.10
N GLY A 98 -5.51 -6.24 -13.65
CA GLY A 98 -4.55 -7.14 -12.99
C GLY A 98 -3.36 -6.47 -12.28
N LEU A 99 -3.16 -5.16 -12.40
CA LEU A 99 -1.93 -4.50 -11.95
C LEU A 99 -1.80 -4.38 -10.42
N ALA A 100 -2.90 -4.42 -9.68
CA ALA A 100 -2.85 -4.43 -8.22
C ALA A 100 -2.08 -5.64 -7.68
N ALA A 101 -2.29 -6.82 -8.27
CA ALA A 101 -1.54 -8.04 -7.93
C ALA A 101 -0.07 -7.96 -8.39
N ALA A 102 0.22 -7.28 -9.49
CA ALA A 102 1.59 -7.05 -9.93
C ALA A 102 2.36 -6.12 -8.98
N SER A 103 1.68 -5.13 -8.39
CA SER A 103 2.31 -4.17 -7.45
C SER A 103 2.88 -4.83 -6.19
N LEU A 104 2.37 -6.00 -5.79
CA LEU A 104 2.94 -6.80 -4.70
C LEU A 104 4.40 -7.18 -4.96
N LYS A 105 4.79 -7.37 -6.23
CA LYS A 105 6.16 -7.72 -6.61
C LYS A 105 7.15 -6.56 -6.45
N SER A 106 6.64 -5.33 -6.35
CA SER A 106 7.45 -4.11 -6.22
C SER A 106 7.83 -3.79 -4.77
N PHE A 107 7.28 -4.51 -3.78
CA PHE A 107 7.69 -4.34 -2.38
C PHE A 107 8.99 -5.09 -2.13
N THR A 108 9.92 -4.39 -1.47
CA THR A 108 11.16 -4.97 -0.97
C THR A 108 10.85 -6.14 -0.04
N LYS A 109 11.36 -7.32 -0.38
CA LYS A 109 11.25 -8.52 0.46
C LYS A 109 12.33 -8.45 1.54
N ILE A 110 12.12 -9.15 2.65
CA ILE A 110 13.14 -9.24 3.70
C ILE A 110 14.46 -9.83 3.17
N SER A 111 14.38 -10.73 2.19
CA SER A 111 15.51 -11.29 1.46
C SER A 111 16.30 -10.27 0.63
N ASP A 112 15.69 -9.14 0.29
CA ASP A 112 16.34 -8.09 -0.51
C ASP A 112 17.15 -7.14 0.39
N ILE A 113 16.93 -7.19 1.71
CA ILE A 113 17.58 -6.34 2.72
C ILE A 113 18.65 -7.12 3.49
N TYR A 114 18.39 -8.38 3.80
CA TYR A 114 19.34 -9.25 4.50
C TYR A 114 19.95 -10.26 3.52
N VAL A 115 21.26 -10.17 3.33
CA VAL A 115 22.05 -11.25 2.73
C VAL A 115 22.35 -12.25 3.86
N LEU A 116 21.62 -13.37 3.88
CA LEU A 116 21.96 -14.55 4.67
C LEU A 116 22.92 -15.45 3.89
#